data_AF-Q92Y95-F1
#
_entry.id   AF-Q92Y95-F1
#
_cell.length_a   1.000
_cell.length_b   1.000
_cell.length_c   1.000
_cell.angle_alpha   90.00
_cell.angle_beta   90.00
_cell.angle_gamma   90.00
#
_symmetry.space_group_name_H-M   'P 1'
#
loop_
_entity.id
_entity.type
_entity.pdbx_description
1 polymer ?
#
loop_
_entity_poly.entity_id
_entity_poly.type
_entity_poly.pdbx_seq_one_letter_code
_entity_poly.pdbx_strand_id
1 'polypeptide(L)'
;MEAVNRRSTLALGLTMAATPLIAWVTPAAAQTYGPDEGEEIGPGVRVVALGERASVIPAYKMVKLRDVVIQAGAKTPDNVMTNDMLCHMTEGELSVVQNEKKFTVKKGDVWTCAKADTTEGTQNTSNSVAIMRIIDLMTS
;
A
#
# COMPACT_ATOMS: atom_id res chain seq x y z
N MET A 1 32.78 -4.95 -74.94
CA MET A 1 33.79 -4.61 -73.92
C MET A 1 33.54 -3.17 -73.54
N GLU A 2 32.90 -2.98 -72.40
CA GLU A 2 32.53 -1.66 -71.90
C GLU A 2 33.67 -1.05 -71.08
N ALA A 3 33.84 0.25 -71.24
CA ALA A 3 34.89 1.04 -70.62
C ALA A 3 34.63 1.22 -69.11
N VAL A 4 35.72 1.13 -68.35
CA VAL A 4 35.80 1.39 -66.91
C VAL A 4 35.18 2.74 -66.55
N ASN A 5 34.24 2.76 -65.60
CA ASN A 5 33.96 3.95 -64.80
C ASN A 5 34.44 3.74 -63.36
N ARG A 6 35.17 4.73 -62.87
CA ARG A 6 35.97 4.71 -61.65
C ARG A 6 35.06 4.81 -60.43
N ARG A 7 35.29 3.90 -59.48
CA ARG A 7 34.64 3.83 -58.16
C ARG A 7 34.65 5.19 -57.46
N SER A 8 33.48 5.81 -57.35
CA SER A 8 33.20 6.79 -56.30
C SER A 8 33.02 6.03 -54.99
N THR A 9 34.05 6.03 -54.15
CA THR A 9 33.95 5.59 -52.75
C THR A 9 33.23 6.68 -51.95
N LEU A 10 31.91 6.55 -51.82
CA LEU A 10 31.15 7.29 -50.81
C LEU A 10 31.46 6.64 -49.46
N ALA A 11 32.22 7.34 -48.64
CA ALA A 11 32.41 7.01 -47.24
C ALA A 11 31.07 7.16 -46.52
N LEU A 12 30.43 6.03 -46.21
CA LEU A 12 29.27 5.96 -45.33
C LEU A 12 29.73 6.32 -43.92
N GLY A 13 29.52 7.58 -43.52
CA GLY A 13 29.65 8.02 -42.15
C GLY A 13 28.66 7.27 -41.27
N LEU A 14 29.16 6.50 -40.32
CA LEU A 14 28.39 5.87 -39.26
C LEU A 14 27.83 6.95 -38.33
N THR A 15 26.59 7.38 -38.57
CA THR A 15 25.81 8.10 -37.56
C THR A 15 25.36 7.10 -36.51
N MET A 16 26.10 7.01 -35.41
CA MET A 16 25.63 6.35 -34.18
C MET A 16 24.45 7.16 -33.65
N ALA A 17 23.24 6.76 -33.99
CA ALA A 17 22.03 7.26 -33.33
C ALA A 17 22.06 6.77 -31.88
N ALA A 18 22.48 7.63 -30.96
CA ALA A 18 22.30 7.42 -29.53
C ALA A 18 20.79 7.49 -29.26
N THR A 19 20.10 6.34 -29.27
CA THR A 19 18.76 6.25 -28.74
C THR A 19 18.84 6.51 -27.23
N PRO A 20 18.20 7.56 -26.70
CA PRO A 20 18.07 7.68 -25.27
C PRO A 20 17.21 6.49 -24.82
N LEU A 21 17.81 5.58 -24.06
CA LEU A 21 17.06 4.60 -23.28
C LEU A 21 16.27 5.39 -22.23
N ILE A 22 15.14 5.94 -22.63
CA ILE A 22 14.09 6.35 -21.70
C ILE A 22 13.62 5.04 -21.10
N ALA A 23 14.22 4.62 -20.00
CA ALA A 23 13.68 3.56 -19.18
C ALA A 23 12.34 4.09 -18.66
N TRP A 24 11.24 3.56 -19.19
CA TRP A 24 9.91 3.83 -18.68
C TRP A 24 9.90 3.30 -17.25
N VAL A 25 10.05 4.20 -16.29
CA VAL A 25 9.88 3.87 -14.88
C VAL A 25 8.41 3.51 -14.75
N THR A 26 8.10 2.22 -14.66
CA THR A 26 6.76 1.78 -14.29
C THR A 26 6.48 2.38 -12.92
N PRO A 27 5.47 3.26 -12.77
CA PRO A 27 5.09 3.72 -11.46
C PRO A 27 4.73 2.49 -10.63
N ALA A 28 5.24 2.43 -9.40
CA ALA A 28 4.79 1.42 -8.45
C ALA A 28 3.27 1.63 -8.26
N ALA A 29 2.47 0.77 -8.88
CA ALA A 29 1.04 0.75 -8.63
C ALA A 29 0.83 0.42 -7.14
N ALA A 30 -0.16 1.06 -6.52
CA ALA A 30 -0.60 0.68 -5.20
C ALA A 30 -0.91 -0.83 -5.19
N GLN A 31 -0.69 -1.49 -4.05
CA GLN A 31 -1.07 -2.88 -3.90
C GLN A 31 -2.61 -2.96 -3.98
N THR A 32 -3.13 -3.26 -5.17
CA THR A 32 -4.57 -3.39 -5.41
C THR A 32 -4.97 -4.81 -5.08
N TYR A 33 -5.78 -4.95 -4.05
CA TYR A 33 -6.41 -6.22 -3.73
C TYR A 33 -7.46 -6.59 -4.78
N GLY A 34 -7.56 -7.88 -5.07
CA GLY A 34 -8.67 -8.40 -5.87
C GLY A 34 -10.03 -8.04 -5.25
N PRO A 35 -11.13 -8.12 -6.02
CA PRO A 35 -12.48 -7.83 -5.51
C PRO A 35 -12.84 -8.69 -4.30
N ASP A 36 -12.37 -9.94 -4.27
CA ASP A 36 -12.73 -10.97 -3.28
C ASP A 36 -11.55 -11.40 -2.39
N GLU A 37 -10.43 -10.68 -2.40
CA GLU A 37 -9.26 -11.06 -1.60
C GLU A 37 -9.46 -10.76 -0.10
N GLY A 38 -9.08 -11.70 0.77
CA GLY A 38 -9.29 -11.55 2.21
C GLY A 38 -10.71 -11.85 2.67
N GLU A 39 -10.97 -11.62 3.95
CA GLU A 39 -12.22 -11.95 4.63
C GLU A 39 -13.09 -10.71 4.83
N GLU A 40 -14.36 -10.75 4.42
CA GLU A 40 -15.31 -9.67 4.70
C GLU A 40 -15.75 -9.70 6.16
N ILE A 41 -15.45 -8.63 6.89
CA ILE A 41 -15.76 -8.48 8.34
C ILE A 41 -16.92 -7.51 8.60
N GLY A 42 -17.43 -6.89 7.53
CA GLY A 42 -18.55 -5.97 7.54
C GLY A 42 -18.79 -5.41 6.14
N PRO A 43 -19.94 -4.77 5.87
CA PRO A 43 -20.28 -4.31 4.53
C PRO A 43 -19.20 -3.41 3.92
N GLY A 44 -18.55 -3.89 2.86
CA GLY A 44 -17.49 -3.16 2.16
C GLY A 44 -16.18 -3.02 2.94
N VAL A 45 -15.98 -3.84 3.98
CA VAL A 45 -14.74 -3.91 4.75
C VAL A 45 -14.18 -5.32 4.71
N ARG A 46 -12.97 -5.47 4.17
CA ARG A 46 -12.25 -6.74 4.12
C ARG A 46 -10.94 -6.68 4.89
N VAL A 47 -10.54 -7.80 5.48
CA VAL A 47 -9.22 -7.98 6.08
C VAL A 47 -8.42 -8.97 5.24
N VAL A 48 -7.25 -8.53 4.76
CA VAL A 48 -6.30 -9.38 4.06
C VAL A 48 -5.15 -9.71 5.01
N ALA A 49 -5.07 -10.97 5.42
CA ALA A 49 -3.93 -11.46 6.18
C ALA A 49 -2.70 -11.54 5.27
N LEU A 50 -1.58 -10.97 5.70
CA LEU A 50 -0.35 -10.93 4.90
C LEU A 50 0.69 -11.89 5.46
N GLY A 51 1.30 -11.56 6.60
CA GLY A 51 2.40 -12.36 7.15
C GLY A 51 2.53 -12.20 8.65
N GLU A 52 3.25 -13.14 9.25
CA GLU A 52 3.51 -13.14 10.69
C GLU A 52 4.91 -13.68 10.99
N ARG A 53 5.48 -13.24 12.11
CA ARG A 53 6.77 -13.73 12.61
C ARG A 53 6.86 -13.60 14.13
N ALA A 54 7.63 -14.49 14.76
CA ALA A 54 8.04 -14.32 16.15
C ALA A 54 8.72 -12.95 16.36
N SER A 55 8.35 -12.28 17.44
CA SER A 55 8.92 -11.00 17.85
C SER A 55 10.19 -11.20 18.66
N VAL A 56 11.15 -10.30 18.47
CA VAL A 56 12.36 -10.19 19.33
C VAL A 56 12.23 -9.05 20.35
N ILE A 57 11.15 -8.27 20.29
CA ILE A 57 10.82 -7.24 21.28
C ILE A 57 10.29 -7.97 22.52
N PRO A 58 10.90 -7.83 23.72
CA PRO A 58 10.56 -8.65 24.89
C PRO A 58 9.09 -8.63 25.32
N ALA A 59 8.37 -7.54 25.04
CA ALA A 59 6.95 -7.39 25.41
C ALA A 59 5.99 -8.22 24.53
N TYR A 60 6.42 -8.65 23.35
CA TYR A 60 5.56 -9.28 22.35
C TYR A 60 6.13 -10.63 21.90
N LYS A 61 5.25 -11.61 21.68
CA LYS A 61 5.62 -12.94 21.16
C LYS A 61 5.61 -12.99 19.64
N MET A 62 4.73 -12.23 19.00
CA MET A 62 4.51 -12.30 17.56
C MET A 62 4.18 -10.92 17.00
N VAL A 63 4.59 -10.69 15.77
CA VAL A 63 4.17 -9.56 14.95
C VAL A 63 3.34 -10.13 13.81
N LYS A 64 2.12 -9.62 13.62
CA LYS A 64 1.26 -9.95 12.48
C LYS A 64 1.06 -8.72 11.60
N LEU A 65 0.97 -8.95 10.31
CA LEU A 65 0.70 -7.93 9.31
C LEU A 65 -0.61 -8.27 8.59
N ARG A 66 -1.50 -7.29 8.54
CA ARG A 66 -2.75 -7.36 7.79
C ARG A 66 -3.06 -6.01 7.17
N ASP A 67 -3.81 -6.04 6.07
CA ASP A 67 -4.39 -4.84 5.50
C ASP A 67 -5.90 -4.89 5.67
N VAL A 68 -6.48 -3.75 6.06
CA VAL A 68 -7.92 -3.52 6.10
C VAL A 68 -8.29 -2.71 4.87
N VAL A 69 -9.04 -3.32 3.97
CA VAL A 69 -9.53 -2.73 2.72
C VAL A 69 -10.92 -2.19 2.98
N ILE A 70 -11.09 -0.87 2.85
CA ILE A 70 -12.32 -0.17 3.18
C ILE A 70 -12.83 0.51 1.91
N GLN A 71 -13.95 0.02 1.38
CA GLN A 71 -14.59 0.58 0.20
C GLN A 71 -15.13 1.99 0.47
N ALA A 72 -15.37 2.75 -0.60
CA ALA A 72 -15.98 4.08 -0.51
C ALA A 72 -17.31 4.03 0.28
N GLY A 73 -17.46 4.90 1.28
CA GLY A 73 -18.63 4.96 2.16
C GLY A 73 -18.68 3.90 3.27
N ALA A 74 -17.80 2.89 3.24
CA ALA A 74 -17.75 1.85 4.27
C ALA A 74 -17.10 2.38 5.57
N LYS A 75 -17.33 1.66 6.67
CA LYS A 75 -16.82 2.00 8.00
C LYS A 75 -16.55 0.77 8.85
N THR A 76 -15.63 0.91 9.79
CA THR A 76 -15.44 -0.03 10.89
C THR A 76 -16.17 0.49 12.14
N PRO A 77 -16.69 -0.40 13.01
CA PRO A 77 -17.23 0.01 14.29
C PRO A 77 -16.13 0.51 15.23
N ASP A 78 -16.51 1.36 16.19
CA ASP A 78 -15.62 1.77 17.28
C ASP A 78 -15.46 0.63 18.28
N ASN A 79 -14.25 0.10 18.41
CA ASN A 79 -13.93 -1.05 19.25
C ASN A 79 -12.77 -0.77 20.17
N VAL A 80 -12.75 -1.40 21.35
CA VAL A 80 -11.55 -1.45 22.19
C VAL A 80 -10.49 -2.32 21.51
N MET A 81 -9.26 -1.83 21.46
CA MET A 81 -8.16 -2.46 20.77
C MET A 81 -7.61 -3.66 21.58
N THR A 82 -7.50 -4.82 20.93
CA THR A 82 -7.11 -6.08 21.58
C THR A 82 -5.60 -6.31 21.64
N ASN A 83 -4.84 -5.59 20.81
CA ASN A 83 -3.38 -5.62 20.72
C ASN A 83 -2.82 -4.21 20.63
N ASP A 84 -1.52 -4.05 20.90
CA ASP A 84 -0.80 -2.85 20.51
C ASP A 84 -0.60 -2.89 19.00
N MET A 85 -0.87 -1.77 18.33
CA MET A 85 -0.87 -1.72 16.86
C MET A 85 -0.13 -0.50 16.34
N LEU A 86 0.57 -0.71 15.23
CA LEU A 86 0.99 0.38 14.36
C LEU A 86 0.10 0.35 13.12
N CYS A 87 -0.55 1.46 12.86
CA CYS A 87 -1.41 1.66 11.71
C CYS A 87 -0.70 2.57 10.71
N HIS A 88 -0.81 2.22 9.43
CA HIS A 88 -0.22 2.97 8.32
C HIS A 88 -1.22 3.01 7.16
N MET A 89 -1.48 4.21 6.64
CA MET A 89 -2.35 4.38 5.49
C MET A 89 -1.56 4.12 4.20
N THR A 90 -1.72 2.96 3.58
CA THR A 90 -0.94 2.60 2.38
C THR A 90 -1.56 3.15 1.09
N GLU A 91 -2.87 3.39 1.08
CA GLU A 91 -3.60 3.93 -0.07
C GLU A 91 -4.87 4.67 0.34
N GLY A 92 -5.18 5.80 -0.30
CA GLY A 92 -6.41 6.57 -0.03
C GLY A 92 -6.35 7.42 1.24
N GLU A 93 -7.52 7.67 1.82
CA GLU A 93 -7.69 8.45 3.06
C GLU A 93 -8.84 7.91 3.90
N LEU A 94 -8.75 8.10 5.23
CA LEU A 94 -9.78 7.71 6.20
C LEU A 94 -10.03 8.83 7.21
N SER A 95 -11.27 8.92 7.67
CA SER A 95 -11.63 9.60 8.91
C SER A 95 -11.55 8.61 10.06
N VAL A 96 -10.65 8.83 11.01
CA VAL A 96 -10.45 7.99 12.20
C VAL A 96 -11.05 8.70 13.40
N VAL A 97 -11.73 7.94 14.26
CA VAL A 97 -12.12 8.35 15.61
C VAL A 97 -11.38 7.44 16.57
N GLN A 98 -10.46 8.01 17.34
CA GLN A 98 -9.68 7.28 18.34
C GLN A 98 -9.86 7.96 19.70
N ASN A 99 -10.34 7.22 20.71
CA ASN A 99 -10.62 7.78 22.03
C ASN A 99 -11.42 9.10 21.94
N GLU A 100 -12.52 9.08 21.18
CA GLU A 100 -13.40 10.22 20.89
C GLU A 100 -12.76 11.37 20.05
N LYS A 101 -11.45 11.29 19.77
CA LYS A 101 -10.76 12.30 18.96
C LYS A 101 -10.82 11.94 17.50
N LYS A 102 -11.33 12.86 16.69
CA LYS A 102 -11.41 12.71 15.24
C LYS A 102 -10.17 13.28 14.56
N PHE A 103 -9.59 12.52 13.64
CA PHE A 103 -8.54 13.00 12.74
C PHE A 103 -8.66 12.34 11.36
N THR A 104 -8.06 12.96 10.35
CA THR A 104 -7.97 12.41 9.00
C THR A 104 -6.56 11.86 8.79
N VAL A 105 -6.49 10.65 8.23
CA VAL A 105 -5.23 10.03 7.79
C VAL A 105 -5.25 9.85 6.29
N LYS A 106 -4.13 10.12 5.64
CA LYS A 106 -3.91 10.02 4.19
C LYS A 106 -2.75 9.09 3.92
N LYS A 107 -2.63 8.63 2.68
CA LYS A 107 -1.51 7.81 2.22
C LYS A 107 -0.15 8.31 2.76
N GLY A 108 0.56 7.43 3.46
CA GLY A 108 1.84 7.70 4.12
C GLY A 108 1.74 8.06 5.60
N ASP A 109 0.55 8.40 6.10
CA ASP A 109 0.35 8.72 7.51
C ASP A 109 0.41 7.46 8.38
N VAL A 110 0.92 7.63 9.60
CA VAL A 110 1.06 6.58 10.60
C VAL A 110 0.46 7.02 11.93
N TRP A 111 -0.09 6.06 12.68
CA TRP A 111 -0.57 6.26 14.03
C TRP A 111 -0.51 4.94 14.80
N THR A 112 -0.82 5.00 16.09
CA THR A 112 -0.72 3.85 16.98
C THR A 112 -2.00 3.65 17.78
N CYS A 113 -2.28 2.41 18.13
CA CYS A 113 -3.32 2.05 19.09
C CYS A 113 -2.68 1.26 20.23
N ALA A 114 -3.04 1.61 21.46
CA ALA A 114 -2.63 0.88 22.66
C ALA A 114 -3.68 -0.15 23.04
N LYS A 115 -3.24 -1.36 23.37
CA LYS A 115 -4.08 -2.45 23.86
C LYS A 115 -4.88 -2.00 25.08
N ALA A 116 -6.18 -2.27 25.08
CA ALA A 116 -7.15 -1.95 26.14
C ALA A 116 -7.37 -0.45 26.45
N ASP A 117 -6.41 0.43 26.15
CA ASP A 117 -6.45 1.87 26.45
C ASP A 117 -6.93 2.71 25.25
N THR A 118 -7.05 2.11 24.07
CA THR A 118 -7.51 2.78 22.86
C THR A 118 -8.81 2.16 22.36
N THR A 119 -9.78 3.00 22.01
CA THR A 119 -10.87 2.67 21.10
C THR A 119 -10.58 3.25 19.72
N GLU A 120 -10.95 2.55 18.66
CA GLU A 120 -10.85 3.08 17.30
C GLU A 120 -12.01 2.61 16.43
N GLY A 121 -12.57 3.56 15.68
CA GLY A 121 -13.44 3.32 14.53
C GLY A 121 -13.01 4.19 13.34
N THR A 122 -13.21 3.69 12.12
CA THR A 122 -12.75 4.36 10.89
C THR A 122 -13.86 4.44 9.85
N GLN A 123 -13.87 5.50 9.06
CA GLN A 123 -14.80 5.68 7.95
C GLN A 123 -14.07 6.15 6.70
N ASN A 124 -14.33 5.51 5.57
CA ASN A 124 -13.89 5.99 4.28
C ASN A 124 -14.95 6.95 3.71
N THR A 125 -14.73 8.25 3.85
CA THR A 125 -15.59 9.30 3.31
C THR A 125 -15.23 9.70 1.87
N SER A 126 -14.23 9.06 1.27
CA SER A 126 -13.78 9.33 -0.10
C SER A 126 -14.57 8.50 -1.13
N ASN A 127 -14.34 8.79 -2.41
CA ASN A 127 -14.92 8.04 -3.54
C ASN A 127 -13.99 6.93 -4.06
N SER A 128 -12.91 6.62 -3.35
CA SER A 128 -11.92 5.60 -3.72
C SER A 128 -11.76 4.58 -2.61
N VAL A 129 -11.19 3.42 -2.93
CA VAL A 129 -10.80 2.45 -1.90
C VAL A 129 -9.72 3.04 -0.98
N ALA A 130 -9.77 2.67 0.30
CA ALA A 130 -8.77 3.01 1.30
C ALA A 130 -8.15 1.72 1.85
N ILE A 131 -6.83 1.69 2.01
CA ILE A 131 -6.10 0.52 2.53
C ILE A 131 -5.31 0.93 3.77
N MET A 132 -5.75 0.44 4.92
CA MET A 132 -5.09 0.63 6.20
C MET A 132 -4.28 -0.61 6.55
N ARG A 133 -2.96 -0.51 6.53
CA ARG A 133 -2.05 -1.55 6.98
C ARG A 133 -1.91 -1.50 8.49
N ILE A 134 -2.07 -2.66 9.12
CA ILE A 134 -1.92 -2.81 10.56
C ILE A 134 -0.84 -3.84 10.85
N ILE A 135 0.08 -3.45 11.71
CA ILE A 135 1.06 -4.31 12.36
C ILE A 135 0.55 -4.58 13.78
N ASP A 136 0.00 -5.77 14.02
CA ASP A 136 -0.43 -6.19 15.35
C ASP A 136 0.76 -6.75 16.15
N LEU A 137 0.99 -6.19 17.33
CA LEU A 137 1.99 -6.64 18.30
C LEU A 137 1.31 -7.52 19.34
N MET A 138 1.49 -8.83 19.20
CA MET A 138 0.75 -9.84 19.97
C MET A 138 1.52 -10.23 21.23
N THR A 139 0.86 -10.22 22.39
CA THR A 139 1.44 -10.69 23.67
C THR A 139 1.33 -12.21 23.87
N SER A 140 0.47 -12.87 23.09
CA SER A 140 0.14 -14.30 23.21
C SER A 140 -0.03 -14.94 21.85
#